data_AF-H2YUJ7-F1
#
_entry.id   AF-H2YUJ7-F1
#
_cell.length_a   1.000
_cell.length_b   1.000
_cell.length_c   1.000
_cell.angle_alpha   90.00
_cell.angle_beta   90.00
_cell.angle_gamma   90.00
#
_symmetry.space_group_name_H-M   'P 1'
#
loop_
_entity.id
_entity.type
_entity.pdbx_description
1 polymer ?
#
loop_
_entity_poly.entity_id
_entity_poly.type
_entity_poly.pdbx_seq_one_letter_code
_entity_poly.pdbx_strand_id
1 'polypeptide(L)'
;MKLNPEKEIRKLSNHLGLKKSDEETTQVVEDTSFSSMKKQQEDGTEEINSLRKKTNLIRKGIIGDWKNHFTVAQSEEMDKLVEEKTKGMEFKFIFSA
;
A
#
# COMPACT_ATOMS: atom_id res chain seq x y z
N MET A 1 -5.36 3.11 3.33
CA MET A 1 -4.21 2.98 4.24
C MET A 1 -3.16 4.08 4.04
N LYS A 2 -2.52 4.23 2.88
CA LYS A 2 -1.37 5.16 2.72
C LYS A 2 -1.66 6.65 3.05
N LEU A 3 -2.86 7.14 2.73
CA LEU A 3 -3.25 8.53 2.97
C LEU A 3 -3.36 8.90 4.46
N ASN A 4 -3.82 7.95 5.28
CA ASN A 4 -3.95 8.13 6.72
C ASN A 4 -3.88 6.75 7.40
N PRO A 5 -2.66 6.23 7.66
CA PRO A 5 -2.48 4.88 8.20
C PRO A 5 -3.07 4.75 9.60
N GLU A 6 -2.93 5.77 10.44
CA GLU A 6 -3.45 5.79 11.81
C GLU A 6 -4.98 5.60 11.83
N LYS A 7 -5.72 6.37 11.02
CA LYS A 7 -7.17 6.25 10.92
C LYS A 7 -7.61 4.84 10.50
N GLU A 8 -6.93 4.25 9.51
CA GLU A 8 -7.27 2.91 9.04
C GLU A 8 -6.92 1.83 10.08
N ILE A 9 -5.79 1.96 10.79
CA ILE A 9 -5.41 1.05 11.87
C ILE A 9 -6.42 1.13 13.02
N ARG A 10 -6.87 2.32 13.41
CA ARG A 10 -7.93 2.48 14.43
C ARG A 10 -9.24 1.84 13.99
N LYS A 11 -9.61 1.99 12.71
CA LYS A 11 -10.80 1.34 12.14
C LYS A 11 -10.69 -0.19 12.22
N LEU A 12 -9.53 -0.75 11.87
CA LEU A 12 -9.26 -2.19 11.99
C LEU A 12 -9.29 -2.67 13.45
N SER A 13 -8.65 -1.93 14.34
CA SER A 13 -8.61 -2.20 15.78
C SER A 13 -10.04 -2.28 16.36
N ASN A 14 -10.87 -1.27 16.07
CA ASN A 14 -12.28 -1.25 16.46
C ASN A 14 -13.08 -2.40 15.87
N HIS A 15 -12.87 -2.73 14.59
CA HIS A 15 -13.56 -3.85 13.93
C HIS A 15 -13.23 -5.20 14.57
N LEU A 16 -11.99 -5.37 15.02
CA LEU A 16 -11.53 -6.59 15.73
C LEU A 16 -11.88 -6.57 17.23
N GLY A 17 -12.54 -5.52 17.73
CA GLY A 17 -12.84 -5.36 19.15
C GLY A 17 -11.62 -5.12 20.04
N LEU A 18 -10.48 -4.75 19.44
CA LEU A 18 -9.26 -4.40 20.16
C LEU A 18 -9.36 -2.92 20.57
N LYS A 19 -9.24 -2.64 21.86
CA LYS A 19 -9.10 -1.26 22.36
C LYS A 19 -7.62 -0.96 22.51
N LYS A 20 -7.03 -0.31 21.50
CA LYS A 20 -5.62 0.08 21.50
C LYS A 20 -5.45 1.53 21.93
N SER A 21 -4.40 1.81 22.70
CA SER A 21 -4.04 3.18 23.08
C SER A 21 -3.50 3.95 21.86
N ASP A 22 -3.35 5.27 22.02
CA ASP A 22 -2.78 6.12 20.98
C ASP A 22 -1.30 5.79 20.74
N GLU A 23 -0.56 5.45 21.79
CA GLU A 23 0.82 5.01 21.72
C GLU A 23 0.94 3.66 20.99
N GLU A 24 0.10 2.68 21.34
CA GLU A 24 0.08 1.38 20.66
C GLU A 24 -0.27 1.55 19.16
N THR A 25 -1.23 2.43 18.85
CA THR A 25 -1.60 2.71 17.46
C THR A 25 -0.43 3.34 16.70
N THR A 26 0.26 4.30 17.32
CA THR A 26 1.42 4.99 16.73
C THR A 26 2.56 4.01 16.47
N GLN A 27 2.84 3.11 17.43
CA GLN A 27 3.86 2.08 17.26
C GLN A 27 3.53 1.17 16.08
N VAL A 28 2.27 0.72 15.95
CA VAL A 28 1.86 -0.11 14.81
C VAL A 28 2.01 0.65 13.49
N VAL A 29 1.68 1.95 13.44
CA VAL A 29 1.89 2.79 12.24
C VAL A 29 3.37 2.83 11.85
N GLU A 30 4.27 2.99 12.81
CA GLU A 30 5.71 3.03 12.57
C GLU A 30 6.26 1.68 12.12
N ASP A 31 5.91 0.60 12.82
CA ASP A 31 6.37 -0.76 12.53
C ASP A 31 5.90 -1.24 11.15
N THR A 32 4.67 -0.87 10.78
CA THR A 32 4.07 -1.22 9.48
C THR A 32 4.34 -0.18 8.39
N SER A 33 5.20 0.81 8.67
CA SER A 33 5.59 1.81 7.67
C SER A 33 6.40 1.15 6.54
N PHE A 34 6.35 1.78 5.36
CA PHE A 34 7.09 1.25 4.20
C PHE A 34 8.61 1.19 4.45
N SER A 35 9.16 2.19 5.13
CA SER A 35 10.57 2.22 5.52
C SER A 35 10.92 1.07 6.45
N SER A 36 10.12 0.83 7.48
CA SER A 36 10.35 -0.24 8.46
C SER A 36 10.28 -1.62 7.80
N MET A 37 9.25 -1.86 6.99
CA MET A 37 9.11 -3.13 6.27
C MET A 37 10.23 -3.34 5.23
N LYS A 38 10.64 -2.27 4.52
CA LYS A 38 11.74 -2.34 3.55
C LYS A 38 13.06 -2.70 4.25
N LYS A 39 13.35 -2.06 5.36
CA LYS A 39 14.53 -2.37 6.18
C LYS A 39 14.50 -3.83 6.66
N GLN A 40 13.35 -4.31 7.14
CA GLN A 40 13.19 -5.71 7.54
C GLN A 40 13.41 -6.71 6.38
N GLN A 41 13.06 -6.34 5.14
CA GLN A 41 13.39 -7.15 3.97
C GLN A 41 14.90 -7.18 3.69
N GLU A 42 15.58 -6.05 3.84
CA GLU A 42 17.03 -5.91 3.62
C GLU A 42 17.84 -6.65 4.70
N ASP A 43 17.37 -6.62 5.95
CA ASP A 43 18.02 -7.20 7.14
C ASP A 43 17.73 -8.70 7.35
N GLY A 44 16.93 -9.34 6.49
CA GLY A 44 16.57 -10.77 6.61
C GLY A 44 17.74 -11.75 6.49
N THR A 45 17.56 -13.02 6.89
CA THR A 45 18.58 -14.09 6.76
C THR A 45 18.81 -14.54 5.31
N GLU A 46 20.00 -15.09 5.01
CA GLU A 46 20.41 -15.48 3.65
C GLU A 46 19.44 -16.45 2.93
N GLU A 47 18.81 -17.36 3.67
CA GLU A 47 17.86 -18.36 3.14
C GLU A 47 16.58 -17.69 2.60
N ILE A 48 16.04 -16.71 3.34
CA ILE A 48 14.88 -15.88 2.93
C ILE A 48 15.28 -14.89 1.83
N ASN A 49 16.53 -14.41 1.88
CA ASN A 49 17.08 -13.45 0.93
C ASN A 49 17.34 -14.03 -0.46
N SER A 50 17.55 -15.33 -0.63
CA SER A 50 17.82 -15.91 -1.95
C SER A 50 16.67 -15.69 -2.96
N LEU A 51 15.41 -15.75 -2.50
CA LEU A 51 14.20 -15.45 -3.28
C LEU A 51 13.84 -13.95 -3.24
N ARG A 52 14.02 -13.28 -2.10
CA ARG A 52 13.69 -11.86 -1.90
C ARG A 52 14.71 -10.86 -2.45
N LYS A 53 15.97 -11.24 -2.68
CA LYS A 53 16.99 -10.38 -3.32
C LYS A 53 16.89 -10.41 -4.84
N LYS A 54 16.43 -11.52 -5.43
CA LYS A 54 16.16 -11.61 -6.87
C LYS A 54 14.95 -10.79 -7.30
N THR A 55 14.02 -10.51 -6.39
CA THR A 55 12.79 -9.77 -6.65
C THR A 55 12.65 -8.63 -5.65
N ASN A 56 12.72 -7.37 -6.10
CA ASN A 56 12.50 -6.21 -5.23
C ASN A 56 11.01 -6.12 -4.82
N LEU A 57 10.58 -6.95 -3.87
CA LEU A 57 9.19 -7.07 -3.42
C LEU A 57 8.66 -5.75 -2.85
N ILE A 58 9.45 -5.04 -2.04
CA ILE A 58 9.10 -3.73 -1.47
C ILE A 58 9.69 -2.61 -2.34
N ARG A 59 9.08 -2.39 -3.51
CA ARG A 59 9.64 -1.53 -4.57
C ARG A 59 9.63 -0.03 -4.29
N LYS A 60 8.45 0.59 -4.17
CA LYS A 60 8.27 2.04 -3.93
C LYS A 60 7.18 2.40 -2.92
N GLY A 61 6.08 1.65 -2.89
CA GLY A 61 5.01 1.83 -1.90
C GLY A 61 4.34 3.20 -1.91
N ILE A 62 4.25 3.85 -3.06
CA ILE A 62 3.60 5.15 -3.26
C ILE A 62 2.35 4.99 -4.13
N ILE A 63 1.39 5.91 -3.95
CA ILE A 63 0.22 6.03 -4.83
C ILE A 63 0.66 6.82 -6.07
N GLY A 64 0.25 6.41 -7.27
CA GLY A 64 0.51 7.15 -8.51
C GLY A 64 1.80 6.79 -9.25
N ASP A 65 2.61 5.84 -8.79
CA ASP A 65 3.85 5.48 -9.50
C ASP A 65 3.59 4.95 -10.93
N TRP A 66 2.39 4.46 -11.23
CA TRP A 66 2.00 4.03 -12.57
C TRP A 66 2.22 5.13 -13.63
N LYS A 67 2.13 6.41 -13.26
CA LYS A 67 2.40 7.56 -14.14
C LYS A 67 3.83 7.57 -14.69
N ASN A 68 4.77 6.91 -14.02
CA ASN A 68 6.16 6.79 -14.47
C ASN A 68 6.37 5.67 -15.50
N HIS A 69 5.34 4.86 -15.77
CA HIS A 69 5.43 3.68 -16.65
C HIS A 69 4.47 3.76 -17.83
N PHE A 70 3.33 4.43 -17.65
CA PHE A 70 2.30 4.54 -18.68
C PHE A 70 2.60 5.71 -19.62
N THR A 71 2.49 5.45 -20.92
CA THR A 71 2.33 6.53 -21.90
C THR A 71 0.95 7.18 -21.77
N VAL A 72 0.79 8.39 -22.31
CA VAL A 72 -0.51 9.08 -22.32
C VAL A 72 -1.60 8.22 -22.97
N ALA A 73 -1.31 7.61 -24.12
CA ALA A 73 -2.26 6.75 -24.82
C ALA A 73 -2.68 5.51 -23.99
N GLN A 74 -1.74 4.87 -23.30
CA GLN A 74 -2.05 3.74 -22.42
C GLN A 74 -2.88 4.16 -21.19
N SER A 75 -2.62 5.37 -20.66
CA SER A 75 -3.43 5.91 -19.56
C SER A 75 -4.87 6.13 -19.99
N GLU A 76 -5.08 6.75 -21.15
CA GLU A 76 -6.43 6.99 -21.69
C GLU A 76 -7.19 5.69 -21.99
N GLU A 77 -6.49 4.66 -22.46
CA GLU A 77 -7.07 3.32 -22.67
C GLU A 77 -7.49 2.68 -21.34
N MET A 78 -6.63 2.78 -20.31
CA MET A 78 -6.96 2.27 -18.96
C MET A 78 -8.13 3.02 -18.33
N ASP A 79 -8.23 4.33 -18.49
CA ASP A 79 -9.34 5.12 -17.95
C ASP A 79 -10.68 4.62 -18.48
N LYS A 80 -10.77 4.38 -19.80
CA LYS A 80 -11.96 3.80 -20.44
C LYS A 80 -12.28 2.40 -19.92
N LEU A 81 -11.27 1.54 -19.79
CA LEU A 81 -11.44 0.18 -19.31
C LEU A 81 -11.92 0.15 -17.86
N VAL A 82 -11.35 0.99 -16.99
CA VAL A 82 -11.76 1.10 -15.59
C VAL A 82 -13.20 1.58 -15.51
N GLU A 83 -13.59 2.61 -16.25
CA GLU A 83 -14.97 3.11 -16.29
C GLU A 83 -15.96 2.00 -16.71
N GLU A 84 -15.65 1.28 -17.80
CA GLU A 84 -16.49 0.19 -18.28
C GLU A 84 -16.64 -0.93 -17.24
N LYS A 85 -15.53 -1.38 -16.64
CA LYS A 85 -15.51 -2.52 -15.71
C LYS A 85 -16.05 -2.19 -14.33
N THR A 86 -16.06 -0.92 -13.94
CA THR A 86 -16.56 -0.47 -12.64
C THR A 86 -17.95 0.15 -12.71
N LYS A 87 -18.57 0.15 -13.89
CA LYS A 87 -19.92 0.69 -14.10
C LYS A 87 -20.92 0.05 -13.13
N GLY A 88 -21.58 0.88 -12.35
CA GLY A 88 -22.59 0.46 -11.35
C GLY A 88 -22.02 0.07 -9.98
N MET A 89 -20.70 0.19 -9.77
CA MET A 89 -20.09 -0.01 -8.46
C MET A 89 -20.11 1.29 -7.65
N GLU A 90 -20.34 1.18 -6.34
CA GLU A 90 -20.44 2.35 -5.44
C GLU A 90 -19.08 2.77 -4.83
N PHE A 91 -18.00 2.08 -5.17
CA PHE A 91 -16.67 2.41 -4.67
C PHE A 91 -15.88 3.28 -5.66
N LYS A 92 -14.98 4.11 -5.12
CA LYS A 92 -14.08 4.97 -5.89
C LYS A 92 -12.64 4.61 -5.58
N PHE A 93 -11.81 4.60 -6.62
CA PHE A 93 -10.37 4.42 -6.48
C PHE A 93 -9.67 5.78 -6.39
N ILE A 94 -8.53 5.79 -5.68
CA ILE A 94 -7.60 6.93 -5.66
C ILE A 94 -6.34 6.47 -6.38
N PHE A 95 -6.19 6.88 -7.64
CA PHE A 95 -5.07 6.46 -8.50
C PHE A 95 -3.82 7.34 -8.33
N SER A 96 -3.94 8.52 -7.74
CA SER A 96 -2.84 9.45 -7.47
C SER A 96 -3.11 10.15 -6.14
N ALA A 97 -2.06 10.36 -5.36
CA ALA A 97 -2.07 11.14 -4.13
C ALA A 97 -0.75 11.89 -3.99
#